data_AF-A0A0D0PX73-F1
#
_entry.id   AF-A0A0D0PX73-F1
#
_cell.length_a   1.000
_cell.length_b   1.000
_cell.length_c   1.000
_cell.angle_alpha   90.00
_cell.angle_beta   90.00
_cell.angle_gamma   90.00
#
_symmetry.space_group_name_H-M   'P 1'
#
loop_
_entity.id
_entity.type
_entity.pdbx_description
1 polymer ?
#
loop_
_entity_poly.entity_id
_entity_poly.type
_entity_poly.pdbx_seq_one_letter_code
_entity_poly.pdbx_strand_id
1 'polypeptide(L)'
;MTTTTIGQAIDTRDTSPAAQIEHYRDEYASLMPSHVNPDQWIRMAVGAIRGDQKLMQAAGNDIGAFLRELRTSARLGLEPGTEQFYLTPRKSKAHGGRLIIKGIVGYQGIVELIYRAGAVSSVIVEVVRANDSFQYVPGRDERPVHVVDWFGGDRGDLVGVYAYAVMKDGATSKVVVLNRQQVMAAKAKSDGAHTDYSPWKTSEEAMWLKTGARRLAKWVPTSAEYMRERLRAAADVASEQAAAPENETMPQPNVDLGDEDETVEGEIVDEAWGGAE
;
A
#
# COMPACT_ATOMS: atom_id res chain seq x y z
N MET A 1 -20.72 -9.40 -71.29
CA MET A 1 -21.30 -9.26 -69.94
C MET A 1 -20.50 -10.14 -68.99
N THR A 2 -19.35 -9.68 -68.52
CA THR A 2 -18.52 -10.39 -67.53
C THR A 2 -18.62 -9.64 -66.22
N THR A 3 -19.53 -10.08 -65.36
CA THR A 3 -19.72 -9.51 -64.02
C THR A 3 -18.68 -10.13 -63.09
N THR A 4 -17.59 -9.41 -62.84
CA THR A 4 -16.62 -9.75 -61.79
C THR A 4 -17.23 -9.38 -60.45
N THR A 5 -17.67 -10.40 -59.71
CA THR A 5 -18.08 -10.27 -58.31
C THR A 5 -16.86 -9.92 -57.46
N ILE A 6 -16.79 -8.67 -57.00
CA ILE A 6 -15.82 -8.23 -55.99
C ILE A 6 -16.29 -8.82 -54.65
N GLY A 7 -15.61 -9.86 -54.17
CA GLY A 7 -15.82 -10.39 -52.83
C GLY A 7 -15.38 -9.36 -51.78
N GLN A 8 -16.33 -8.85 -50.99
CA GLN A 8 -16.00 -8.08 -49.79
C GLN A 8 -15.34 -9.01 -48.77
N ALA A 9 -14.04 -8.88 -48.59
CA ALA A 9 -13.35 -9.39 -47.41
C ALA A 9 -13.83 -8.57 -46.20
N ILE A 10 -14.71 -9.16 -45.39
CA ILE A 10 -15.08 -8.62 -44.09
C ILE A 10 -13.85 -8.82 -43.20
N ASP A 11 -13.18 -7.72 -42.85
CA ASP A 11 -12.11 -7.69 -41.87
C ASP A 11 -12.68 -8.13 -40.51
N THR A 12 -12.58 -9.42 -40.20
CA THR A 12 -12.98 -9.98 -38.91
C THR A 12 -12.07 -9.38 -37.84
N ARG A 13 -12.54 -8.30 -37.21
CA ARG A 13 -11.88 -7.70 -36.05
C ARG A 13 -11.58 -8.80 -35.03
N ASP A 14 -10.32 -8.95 -34.67
CA ASP A 14 -9.89 -9.88 -33.62
C ASP A 14 -10.58 -9.51 -32.31
N THR A 15 -11.53 -10.35 -31.87
CA THR A 15 -12.28 -10.17 -30.61
C THR A 15 -11.66 -10.98 -29.47
N SER A 16 -10.43 -11.47 -29.61
CA SER A 16 -9.75 -12.22 -28.55
C SER A 16 -9.56 -11.35 -27.30
N PRO A 17 -9.50 -11.96 -26.10
CA PRO A 17 -9.25 -11.20 -24.87
C PRO A 17 -7.99 -10.33 -24.95
N ALA A 18 -6.93 -10.80 -25.62
CA ALA A 18 -5.70 -10.04 -25.81
C ALA A 18 -5.91 -8.81 -26.72
N ALA A 19 -6.65 -8.95 -27.83
CA ALA A 19 -6.98 -7.84 -28.71
C ALA A 19 -7.88 -6.80 -28.01
N GLN A 20 -8.75 -7.24 -27.10
CA GLN A 20 -9.56 -6.34 -26.29
C GLN A 20 -8.72 -5.51 -25.31
N ILE A 21 -7.64 -6.04 -24.74
CA ILE A 21 -6.72 -5.25 -23.90
C ILE A 21 -6.15 -4.09 -24.71
N GLU A 22 -5.70 -4.38 -25.94
CA GLU A 22 -5.12 -3.40 -26.85
C GLU A 22 -6.14 -2.34 -27.27
N HIS A 23 -7.39 -2.77 -27.53
CA HIS A 23 -8.48 -1.87 -27.89
C HIS A 23 -8.78 -0.81 -26.81
N TYR A 24 -8.66 -1.17 -25.53
CA TYR A 24 -8.91 -0.27 -24.40
C TYR A 24 -7.63 0.35 -23.81
N ARG A 25 -6.50 0.34 -24.53
CA ARG A 25 -5.20 0.86 -24.08
C ARG A 25 -5.29 2.25 -23.46
N ASP A 26 -5.90 3.20 -24.16
CA ASP A 26 -5.96 4.60 -23.73
C ASP A 26 -6.83 4.77 -22.47
N GLU A 27 -7.89 3.97 -22.35
CA GLU A 27 -8.72 3.95 -21.15
C GLU A 27 -7.90 3.47 -19.94
N TYR A 28 -7.15 2.37 -20.10
CA TYR A 28 -6.27 1.89 -19.03
C TYR A 28 -5.21 2.93 -18.66
N ALA A 29 -4.55 3.52 -19.65
CA ALA A 29 -3.51 4.54 -19.44
C ALA A 29 -4.05 5.73 -18.63
N SER A 30 -5.28 6.17 -18.91
CA SER A 30 -5.93 7.28 -18.20
C SER A 30 -6.22 7.00 -16.72
N LEU A 31 -6.35 5.72 -16.34
CA LEU A 31 -6.61 5.30 -14.97
C LEU A 31 -5.33 5.10 -14.15
N MET A 32 -4.19 4.93 -14.81
CA MET A 32 -2.95 4.56 -14.13
C MET A 32 -2.35 5.73 -13.36
N PRO A 33 -1.73 5.47 -12.19
CA PRO A 33 -0.87 6.44 -11.53
C PRO A 33 0.27 6.90 -12.46
N SER A 34 0.68 8.16 -12.33
CA SER A 34 1.62 8.82 -13.24
C SER A 34 3.01 8.17 -13.33
N HIS A 35 3.42 7.38 -12.34
CA HIS A 35 4.72 6.69 -12.33
C HIS A 35 4.68 5.32 -13.03
N VAL A 36 3.51 4.83 -13.43
CA VAL A 36 3.37 3.56 -14.14
C VAL A 36 3.49 3.80 -15.64
N ASN A 37 4.34 3.03 -16.33
CA ASN A 37 4.45 3.07 -17.79
C ASN A 37 3.27 2.29 -18.42
N PRO A 38 2.35 2.95 -19.17
CA PRO A 38 1.18 2.28 -19.72
C PRO A 38 1.53 1.20 -20.76
N ASP A 39 2.53 1.44 -21.61
CA ASP A 39 2.91 0.49 -22.66
C ASP A 39 3.50 -0.79 -22.09
N GLN A 40 4.35 -0.67 -21.07
CA GLN A 40 4.86 -1.82 -20.36
C GLN A 40 3.72 -2.58 -19.68
N TRP A 41 2.82 -1.87 -18.99
CA TRP A 41 1.69 -2.49 -18.30
C TRP A 41 0.79 -3.28 -19.26
N ILE A 42 0.46 -2.71 -20.42
CA ILE A 42 -0.37 -3.37 -21.45
C ILE A 42 0.33 -4.61 -21.99
N ARG A 43 1.64 -4.54 -22.28
CA ARG A 43 2.42 -5.71 -22.70
C ARG A 43 2.38 -6.84 -21.67
N MET A 44 2.50 -6.50 -20.38
CA MET A 44 2.44 -7.49 -19.29
C MET A 44 1.03 -8.10 -19.17
N ALA A 45 -0.02 -7.30 -19.29
CA ALA A 45 -1.40 -7.79 -19.29
C ALA A 45 -1.67 -8.77 -20.45
N VAL A 46 -1.22 -8.45 -21.66
CA VAL A 46 -1.33 -9.34 -22.82
C VAL A 46 -0.51 -10.61 -22.62
N GLY A 47 0.71 -10.50 -22.11
CA GLY A 47 1.60 -11.64 -21.82
C GLY A 47 0.99 -12.60 -20.80
N ALA A 48 0.42 -12.06 -19.70
CA ALA A 48 -0.21 -12.83 -18.64
C ALA A 48 -1.37 -13.71 -19.17
N ILE A 49 -2.21 -13.19 -20.06
CA ILE A 49 -3.32 -13.96 -20.63
C ILE A 49 -2.85 -14.98 -21.66
N ARG A 50 -1.89 -14.62 -22.52
CA ARG A 50 -1.38 -15.54 -23.54
C ARG A 50 -0.61 -16.71 -22.95
N GLY A 51 0.00 -16.53 -21.77
CA GLY A 51 0.77 -17.55 -21.06
C GLY A 51 -0.06 -18.68 -20.43
N ASP A 52 -1.38 -18.52 -20.26
CA ASP A 52 -2.23 -19.53 -19.61
C ASP A 52 -3.57 -19.73 -20.36
N GLN A 53 -3.75 -20.94 -20.89
CA GLN A 53 -4.96 -21.34 -21.62
C GLN A 53 -6.24 -21.24 -20.76
N LYS A 54 -6.16 -21.52 -19.46
CA LYS A 54 -7.31 -21.40 -18.55
C LYS A 54 -7.66 -19.94 -18.30
N LEU A 55 -6.66 -19.05 -18.21
CA LEU A 55 -6.92 -17.61 -18.12
C LEU A 55 -7.56 -17.09 -19.41
N MET A 56 -7.04 -17.49 -20.56
CA MET A 56 -7.60 -17.11 -21.86
C MET A 56 -9.06 -17.58 -22.03
N GLN A 57 -9.35 -18.83 -21.67
CA GLN A 57 -10.72 -19.35 -21.67
C GLN A 57 -11.63 -18.58 -20.70
N ALA A 58 -11.16 -18.34 -19.47
CA ALA A 58 -11.94 -17.64 -18.46
C ALA A 58 -12.20 -16.17 -18.84
N ALA A 59 -11.24 -15.51 -19.50
CA ALA A 59 -11.40 -14.16 -20.02
C ALA A 59 -12.38 -14.12 -21.20
N GLY A 60 -12.38 -15.14 -22.06
CA GLY A 60 -13.34 -15.27 -23.16
C GLY A 60 -14.77 -15.57 -22.71
N ASN A 61 -14.96 -16.29 -21.59
CA ASN A 61 -16.29 -16.60 -21.07
C ASN A 61 -17.06 -15.37 -20.55
N ASP A 62 -16.35 -14.34 -20.08
CA ASP A 62 -16.91 -13.04 -19.70
C ASP A 62 -15.83 -11.95 -19.87
N ILE A 63 -15.80 -11.36 -21.06
CA ILE A 63 -14.85 -10.30 -21.40
C ILE A 63 -15.08 -9.05 -20.55
N GLY A 64 -16.33 -8.74 -20.20
CA GLY A 64 -16.67 -7.59 -19.38
C GLY A 64 -16.09 -7.72 -17.97
N ALA A 65 -16.18 -8.91 -17.36
CA ALA A 65 -15.50 -9.19 -16.11
C ALA A 65 -13.99 -9.04 -16.22
N PHE A 66 -13.39 -9.62 -17.26
CA PHE A 66 -11.96 -9.51 -17.46
C PHE A 66 -11.47 -8.05 -17.55
N LEU A 67 -12.10 -7.23 -18.38
CA LEU A 67 -11.73 -5.82 -18.55
C LEU A 67 -11.93 -5.02 -17.25
N ARG A 68 -12.99 -5.29 -16.46
CA ARG A 68 -13.18 -4.64 -15.15
C ARG A 68 -12.07 -4.97 -14.15
N GLU A 69 -11.61 -6.22 -14.11
CA GLU A 69 -10.51 -6.62 -13.23
C GLU A 69 -9.19 -5.94 -13.66
N LEU A 70 -8.95 -5.83 -14.97
CA LEU A 70 -7.81 -5.08 -15.50
C LEU A 70 -7.88 -3.59 -15.19
N ARG A 71 -9.06 -2.95 -15.29
CA ARG A 71 -9.24 -1.55 -14.87
C ARG A 71 -8.93 -1.36 -13.39
N THR A 72 -9.29 -2.34 -12.56
CA THR A 72 -8.96 -2.32 -11.13
C THR A 72 -7.45 -2.38 -10.92
N SER A 73 -6.75 -3.26 -11.62
CA SER A 73 -5.29 -3.38 -11.59
C SER A 73 -4.59 -2.10 -12.08
N ALA A 74 -5.07 -1.53 -13.19
CA ALA A 74 -4.56 -0.28 -13.77
C ALA A 74 -4.73 0.90 -12.80
N ARG A 75 -5.92 1.07 -12.21
CA ARG A 75 -6.20 2.13 -11.23
C ARG A 75 -5.30 2.03 -9.99
N LEU A 76 -5.00 0.82 -9.54
CA LEU A 76 -4.07 0.59 -8.44
C LEU A 76 -2.61 0.75 -8.88
N GLY A 77 -2.35 0.79 -10.19
CA GLY A 77 -1.01 0.75 -10.77
C GLY A 77 -0.24 -0.49 -10.37
N LEU A 78 -0.93 -1.62 -10.28
CA LEU A 78 -0.35 -2.94 -10.00
C LEU A 78 -0.28 -3.74 -11.29
N GLU A 79 0.77 -4.54 -11.41
CA GLU A 79 1.01 -5.34 -12.61
C GLU A 79 0.11 -6.60 -12.63
N PRO A 80 -0.74 -6.78 -13.65
CA PRO A 80 -1.64 -7.92 -13.75
C PRO A 80 -0.88 -9.20 -14.10
N GLY A 81 -1.31 -10.32 -13.51
CA GLY A 81 -0.70 -11.63 -13.74
C GLY A 81 0.55 -11.91 -12.90
N THR A 82 0.91 -11.01 -11.98
CA THR A 82 2.05 -11.15 -11.07
C THR A 82 1.57 -11.32 -9.62
N GLU A 83 2.51 -11.44 -8.69
CA GLU A 83 2.32 -11.46 -7.25
C GLU A 83 1.76 -10.15 -6.70
N GLN A 84 1.74 -9.08 -7.50
CA GLN A 84 1.07 -7.83 -7.17
C GLN A 84 -0.44 -7.93 -7.39
N PHE A 85 -0.85 -8.43 -8.56
CA PHE A 85 -2.25 -8.58 -8.93
C PHE A 85 -2.48 -9.88 -9.71
N TYR A 86 -2.93 -10.91 -8.99
CA TYR A 86 -3.22 -12.20 -9.59
C TYR A 86 -4.49 -12.15 -10.44
N LEU A 87 -4.41 -12.72 -11.63
CA LEU A 87 -5.58 -13.09 -12.43
C LEU A 87 -5.88 -14.56 -12.15
N THR A 88 -7.08 -14.86 -11.68
CA THR A 88 -7.44 -16.24 -11.29
C THR A 88 -8.72 -16.69 -12.00
N PRO A 89 -8.74 -17.89 -12.62
CA PRO A 89 -9.98 -18.48 -13.13
C PRO A 89 -10.84 -18.99 -11.97
N ARG A 90 -12.10 -18.57 -11.91
CA ARG A 90 -13.05 -18.93 -10.84
C ARG A 90 -14.36 -19.41 -11.42
N LYS A 91 -14.89 -20.52 -10.90
CA LYS A 91 -16.24 -20.98 -11.27
C LYS A 91 -17.28 -19.96 -10.81
N SER A 92 -18.14 -19.52 -11.72
CA SER A 92 -19.23 -18.58 -11.41
C SER A 92 -20.59 -19.25 -11.56
N LYS A 93 -21.39 -19.22 -10.48
CA LYS A 93 -22.77 -19.74 -10.51
C LYS A 93 -23.64 -18.99 -11.52
N ALA A 94 -23.47 -17.68 -11.62
CA ALA A 94 -24.18 -16.82 -12.58
C ALA A 94 -23.87 -17.19 -14.04
N HIS A 95 -22.72 -17.82 -14.30
CA HIS A 95 -22.29 -18.25 -15.64
C HIS A 95 -22.44 -19.77 -15.85
N GLY A 96 -23.30 -20.44 -15.09
CA GLY A 96 -23.55 -21.87 -15.21
C GLY A 96 -22.35 -22.73 -14.80
N GLY A 97 -21.52 -22.25 -13.88
CA GLY A 97 -20.33 -22.96 -13.42
C GLY A 97 -19.08 -22.80 -14.32
N ARG A 98 -19.18 -22.02 -15.40
CA ARG A 98 -18.03 -21.66 -16.25
C ARG A 98 -17.01 -20.84 -15.47
N LEU A 99 -15.75 -20.93 -15.91
CA LEU A 99 -14.65 -20.14 -15.36
C LEU A 99 -14.76 -18.69 -15.85
N ILE A 100 -14.68 -17.74 -14.94
CA ILE A 100 -14.51 -16.30 -15.22
C ILE A 100 -13.23 -15.81 -14.56
N ILE A 101 -12.64 -14.73 -15.07
CA ILE A 101 -11.50 -14.10 -14.41
C ILE A 101 -11.95 -13.37 -13.14
N LYS A 102 -11.17 -13.53 -12.07
CA LYS A 102 -11.21 -12.70 -10.87
C LYS A 102 -9.82 -12.15 -10.60
N GLY A 103 -9.73 -10.82 -10.53
CA GLY A 103 -8.54 -10.10 -10.12
C GLY A 103 -8.41 -10.09 -8.61
N ILE A 104 -7.20 -10.34 -8.12
CA ILE A 104 -6.94 -10.46 -6.70
C ILE A 104 -5.61 -9.80 -6.38
N VAL A 105 -5.64 -8.72 -5.61
CA VAL A 105 -4.42 -8.10 -5.07
C VAL A 105 -3.68 -9.10 -4.19
N GLY A 106 -2.40 -9.33 -4.51
CA GLY A 106 -1.50 -10.16 -3.72
C GLY A 106 -0.89 -9.42 -2.53
N TYR A 107 -0.11 -10.11 -1.70
CA TYR A 107 0.51 -9.46 -0.55
C TYR A 107 1.56 -8.43 -1.00
N GLN A 108 2.33 -8.74 -2.04
CA GLN A 108 3.30 -7.79 -2.61
C GLN A 108 2.62 -6.56 -3.17
N GLY A 109 1.45 -6.71 -3.81
CA GLY A 109 0.65 -5.57 -4.28
C GLY A 109 0.15 -4.69 -3.12
N ILE A 110 -0.21 -5.29 -1.98
CA ILE A 110 -0.56 -4.53 -0.78
C ILE A 110 0.65 -3.76 -0.25
N VAL A 111 1.81 -4.42 -0.16
CA VAL A 111 3.07 -3.81 0.31
C VAL A 111 3.50 -2.66 -0.60
N GLU A 112 3.44 -2.86 -1.91
CA GLU A 112 3.70 -1.84 -2.93
C GLU A 112 2.79 -0.61 -2.75
N LEU A 113 1.49 -0.82 -2.54
CA LEU A 113 0.54 0.28 -2.27
C LEU A 113 0.88 1.04 -0.98
N ILE A 114 1.36 0.35 0.06
CA ILE A 114 1.78 0.99 1.32
C ILE A 114 3.01 1.87 1.09
N TYR A 115 4.04 1.36 0.40
CA TYR A 115 5.23 2.15 0.07
C TYR A 115 4.90 3.37 -0.78
N ARG A 116 4.08 3.16 -1.81
CA ARG A 116 3.64 4.21 -2.74
C ARG A 116 2.82 5.31 -2.07
N ALA A 117 2.16 5.00 -0.95
CA ALA A 117 1.48 6.02 -0.16
C ALA A 117 2.45 7.04 0.44
N GLY A 118 3.76 6.76 0.48
CA GLY A 118 4.81 7.75 0.73
C GLY A 118 5.06 8.12 2.19
N ALA A 119 4.27 7.60 3.14
CA ALA A 119 4.43 7.84 4.58
C ALA A 119 5.32 6.79 5.28
N VAL A 120 5.58 5.66 4.63
CA VAL A 120 6.25 4.49 5.19
C VAL A 120 7.67 4.38 4.64
N SER A 121 8.63 4.06 5.51
CA SER A 121 10.03 3.78 5.18
C SER A 121 10.30 2.27 5.04
N SER A 122 9.61 1.43 5.81
CA SER A 122 9.73 -0.03 5.75
C SER A 122 8.41 -0.73 6.07
N VAL A 123 8.12 -1.83 5.39
CA VAL A 123 6.97 -2.70 5.66
C VAL A 123 7.49 -4.09 5.98
N ILE A 124 7.13 -4.60 7.15
CA ILE A 124 7.48 -5.94 7.62
C ILE A 124 6.22 -6.78 7.60
N VAL A 125 6.25 -7.92 6.92
CA VAL A 125 5.18 -8.92 6.92
C VAL A 125 5.86 -10.29 6.92
N GLU A 126 5.75 -11.02 8.02
CA GLU A 126 6.53 -12.24 8.23
C GLU A 126 5.69 -13.32 8.89
N VAL A 127 5.99 -14.57 8.53
CA VAL A 127 5.41 -15.75 9.20
C VAL A 127 6.28 -16.20 10.36
N VAL A 128 5.62 -16.69 11.41
CA VAL A 128 6.24 -17.34 12.55
C VAL A 128 5.95 -18.83 12.44
N ARG A 129 7.00 -19.63 12.53
CA ARG A 129 6.97 -21.09 12.50
C ARG A 129 7.24 -21.68 13.88
N ALA A 130 6.87 -22.94 14.06
CA ALA A 130 6.85 -23.60 15.37
C ALA A 130 8.20 -23.56 16.10
N ASN A 131 9.32 -23.59 15.38
CA ASN A 131 10.66 -23.58 15.95
C ASN A 131 11.31 -22.18 15.97
N ASP A 132 10.59 -21.13 15.55
CA ASP A 132 11.08 -19.75 15.66
C ASP A 132 10.87 -19.21 17.09
N SER A 133 11.69 -18.24 17.50
CA SER A 133 11.47 -17.49 18.73
C SER A 133 10.76 -16.17 18.42
N PHE A 134 9.60 -15.95 19.02
CA PHE A 134 8.81 -14.74 18.82
C PHE A 134 8.33 -14.16 20.16
N GLN A 135 8.64 -12.89 20.41
CA GLN A 135 8.16 -12.16 21.58
C GLN A 135 7.58 -10.80 21.18
N TYR A 136 6.38 -10.52 21.67
CA TYR A 136 5.75 -9.21 21.55
C TYR A 136 4.67 -9.02 22.61
N VAL A 137 4.79 -7.95 23.41
CA VAL A 137 3.82 -7.53 24.41
C VAL A 137 3.23 -6.18 23.99
N PRO A 138 1.97 -6.16 23.49
CA PRO A 138 1.30 -4.92 23.09
C PRO A 138 1.30 -3.88 24.21
N GLY A 139 1.68 -2.64 23.88
CA GLY A 139 1.72 -1.52 24.83
C GLY A 139 3.01 -1.43 25.67
N ARG A 140 3.83 -2.48 25.70
CA ARG A 140 5.18 -2.45 26.28
C ARG A 140 6.26 -2.39 25.21
N ASP A 141 6.15 -3.28 24.23
CA ASP A 141 7.14 -3.42 23.17
C ASP A 141 6.75 -2.54 21.98
N GLU A 142 7.69 -1.77 21.46
CA GLU A 142 7.45 -0.98 20.24
C GLU A 142 7.31 -1.89 19.01
N ARG A 143 8.18 -2.91 18.91
CA ARG A 143 8.27 -3.84 17.78
C ARG A 143 8.41 -5.29 18.26
N PRO A 144 7.92 -6.28 17.50
CA PRO A 144 8.19 -7.69 17.78
C PRO A 144 9.67 -8.03 17.66
N VAL A 145 10.12 -8.94 18.53
CA VAL A 145 11.42 -9.61 18.39
C VAL A 145 11.16 -10.99 17.79
N HIS A 146 11.62 -11.21 16.56
CA HIS A 146 11.50 -12.48 15.85
C HIS A 146 12.89 -12.99 15.48
N VAL A 147 13.29 -14.12 16.06
CA VAL A 147 14.59 -14.74 15.84
C VAL A 147 14.38 -16.06 15.12
N VAL A 148 15.04 -16.18 13.97
CA VAL A 148 15.00 -17.34 13.09
C VAL A 148 16.41 -17.90 12.95
N ASP A 149 16.55 -19.22 13.09
CA ASP A 149 17.76 -19.91 12.69
C ASP A 149 17.72 -20.18 11.18
N TRP A 150 18.37 -19.30 10.42
CA TRP A 150 18.35 -19.34 8.95
C TRP A 150 19.12 -20.52 8.35
N PHE A 151 20.04 -21.13 9.11
CA PHE A 151 20.86 -22.25 8.67
C PHE A 151 20.56 -23.54 9.44
N GLY A 152 19.73 -23.46 10.49
CA GLY A 152 19.06 -24.60 11.10
C GLY A 152 18.10 -25.25 10.10
N GLY A 153 17.89 -26.56 10.25
CA GLY A 153 17.11 -27.36 9.30
C GLY A 153 15.63 -26.96 9.20
N ASP A 154 14.73 -27.80 9.71
CA ASP A 154 13.30 -27.55 9.58
C ASP A 154 12.79 -26.54 10.65
N ARG A 155 12.23 -25.41 10.19
CA ARG A 155 11.57 -24.40 11.04
C ARG A 155 10.21 -24.86 11.59
N GLY A 156 9.65 -25.94 11.04
CA GLY A 156 8.37 -26.52 11.44
C GLY A 156 7.15 -25.79 10.87
N ASP A 157 5.98 -26.14 11.41
CA ASP A 157 4.68 -25.68 10.95
C ASP A 157 4.46 -24.17 11.11
N LEU A 158 3.60 -23.59 10.26
CA LEU A 158 3.13 -22.22 10.40
C LEU A 158 2.24 -22.08 11.66
N VAL A 159 2.62 -21.18 12.56
CA VAL A 159 1.91 -20.94 13.83
C VAL A 159 1.37 -19.51 13.95
N GLY A 160 2.03 -18.53 13.32
CA GLY A 160 1.66 -17.12 13.37
C GLY A 160 2.03 -16.35 12.10
N VAL A 161 1.46 -15.15 11.98
CA VAL A 161 1.93 -14.11 11.04
C VAL A 161 1.85 -12.77 11.75
N TYR A 162 2.84 -11.91 11.55
CA TYR A 162 2.80 -10.54 12.02
C TYR A 162 3.11 -9.56 10.89
N ALA A 163 2.64 -8.33 11.05
CA ALA A 163 2.87 -7.27 10.11
C ALA A 163 2.87 -5.90 10.80
N TYR A 164 3.82 -5.04 10.43
CA TYR A 164 3.87 -3.63 10.84
C TYR A 164 4.62 -2.80 9.79
N ALA A 165 4.44 -1.49 9.85
CA ALA A 165 5.20 -0.54 9.05
C ALA A 165 6.03 0.36 9.97
N VAL A 166 7.21 0.76 9.49
CA VAL A 166 8.00 1.84 10.07
C VAL A 166 7.73 3.08 9.24
N MET A 167 7.30 4.15 9.88
CA MET A 167 7.01 5.42 9.25
C MET A 167 8.31 6.16 8.92
N LYS A 168 8.25 7.20 8.08
CA LYS A 168 9.45 8.00 7.72
C LYS A 168 10.06 8.77 8.88
N ASP A 169 9.27 9.09 9.91
CA ASP A 169 9.72 9.70 11.17
C ASP A 169 10.26 8.67 12.18
N GLY A 170 10.31 7.39 11.80
CA GLY A 170 10.76 6.29 12.65
C GLY A 170 9.66 5.66 13.51
N ALA A 171 8.48 6.26 13.59
CA ALA A 171 7.37 5.71 14.37
C ALA A 171 6.93 4.33 13.84
N THR A 172 6.56 3.44 14.75
CA THR A 172 6.03 2.12 14.38
C THR A 172 4.50 2.20 14.25
N SER A 173 3.95 1.68 13.15
CA SER A 173 2.50 1.56 12.98
C SER A 173 1.90 0.60 14.02
N LYS A 174 0.59 0.43 13.99
CA LYS A 174 -0.01 -0.70 14.71
C LYS A 174 0.64 -2.02 14.27
N VAL A 175 1.16 -2.76 15.24
CA VAL A 175 1.65 -4.12 15.03
C VAL A 175 0.46 -5.07 14.99
N VAL A 176 0.29 -5.74 13.86
CA VAL A 176 -0.68 -6.83 13.71
C VAL A 176 0.03 -8.13 14.04
N VAL A 177 -0.55 -8.93 14.92
CA VAL A 177 -0.14 -10.32 15.16
C VAL A 177 -1.38 -11.19 15.01
N LEU A 178 -1.30 -12.25 14.20
CA LEU A 178 -2.37 -13.20 13.99
C LEU A 178 -1.87 -14.61 14.28
N ASN A 179 -2.60 -15.34 15.11
CA ASN A 179 -2.35 -16.76 15.32
C ASN A 179 -2.99 -17.61 14.20
N ARG A 180 -2.65 -18.90 14.19
CA ARG A 180 -3.23 -19.88 13.25
C ARG A 180 -4.75 -19.85 13.19
N GLN A 181 -5.42 -19.77 14.34
CA GLN A 181 -6.89 -19.77 14.39
C GLN A 181 -7.48 -18.56 13.65
N GLN A 182 -6.91 -17.37 13.84
CA GLN A 182 -7.36 -16.14 13.19
C GLN A 182 -7.10 -16.19 11.67
N VAL A 183 -5.97 -16.75 11.24
CA VAL A 183 -5.67 -16.93 9.81
C VAL A 183 -6.62 -17.94 9.18
N MET A 184 -6.89 -19.06 9.84
CA MET A 184 -7.84 -20.06 9.36
C MET A 184 -9.28 -19.52 9.33
N ALA A 185 -9.67 -18.65 10.26
CA ALA A 185 -10.95 -17.96 10.20
C ALA A 185 -11.04 -17.01 8.97
N ALA A 186 -9.94 -16.38 8.57
CA ALA A 186 -9.87 -15.62 7.32
C ALA A 186 -9.95 -16.53 6.08
N LYS A 187 -9.29 -17.70 6.11
CA LYS A 187 -9.38 -18.75 5.08
C LYS A 187 -10.80 -19.20 4.85
N ALA A 188 -11.56 -19.49 5.91
CA ALA A 188 -12.95 -19.95 5.81
C ALA A 188 -13.87 -18.97 5.08
N LYS A 189 -13.56 -17.67 5.13
CA LYS A 189 -14.29 -16.61 4.40
C LYS A 189 -13.81 -16.42 2.97
N SER A 190 -12.72 -17.07 2.57
CA SER A 190 -12.18 -16.95 1.22
C SER A 190 -12.86 -17.92 0.27
N ASP A 191 -13.40 -17.38 -0.82
CA ASP A 191 -13.96 -18.20 -1.90
C ASP A 191 -12.92 -19.25 -2.33
N GLY A 192 -13.35 -20.48 -2.63
CA GLY A 192 -12.46 -21.51 -3.20
C GLY A 192 -11.37 -22.03 -2.26
N ALA A 193 -11.42 -21.73 -0.96
CA ALA A 193 -10.43 -22.21 0.01
C ALA A 193 -10.25 -23.74 0.02
N HIS A 194 -11.31 -24.47 -0.31
CA HIS A 194 -11.39 -25.94 -0.24
C HIS A 194 -11.12 -26.65 -1.58
N THR A 195 -10.83 -25.95 -2.67
CA THR A 195 -10.52 -26.59 -3.95
C THR A 195 -9.09 -27.12 -3.97
N ASP A 196 -8.79 -28.13 -4.79
CA ASP A 196 -7.44 -28.70 -4.86
C ASP A 196 -6.39 -27.72 -5.39
N TYR A 197 -6.81 -26.81 -6.25
CA TYR A 197 -5.98 -25.71 -6.77
C TYR A 197 -6.06 -24.45 -5.90
N SER A 198 -6.49 -24.58 -4.64
CA SER A 198 -6.56 -23.44 -3.72
C SER A 198 -5.15 -22.94 -3.40
N PRO A 199 -4.91 -21.61 -3.43
CA PRO A 199 -3.65 -21.03 -2.97
C PRO A 199 -3.26 -21.45 -1.53
N TRP A 200 -4.24 -21.83 -0.72
CA TRP A 200 -3.99 -22.36 0.63
C TRP A 200 -3.39 -23.78 0.65
N LYS A 201 -3.33 -24.48 -0.49
CA LYS A 201 -2.67 -25.78 -0.65
C LYS A 201 -1.35 -25.62 -1.42
N THR A 202 -1.35 -24.81 -2.47
CA THR A 202 -0.17 -24.65 -3.35
C THR A 202 0.83 -23.61 -2.87
N SER A 203 0.39 -22.64 -2.06
CA SER A 203 1.16 -21.46 -1.67
C SER A 203 0.71 -20.95 -0.30
N GLU A 204 0.67 -21.86 0.69
CA GLU A 204 0.08 -21.57 2.00
C GLU A 204 0.73 -20.35 2.67
N GLU A 205 2.06 -20.28 2.70
CA GLU A 205 2.79 -19.17 3.33
C GLU A 205 2.41 -17.80 2.74
N ALA A 206 2.31 -17.70 1.42
CA ALA A 206 1.86 -16.47 0.76
C ALA A 206 0.45 -16.04 1.18
N MET A 207 -0.43 -16.99 1.52
CA MET A 207 -1.76 -16.69 2.04
C MET A 207 -1.75 -16.19 3.48
N TRP A 208 -0.82 -16.67 4.30
CA TRP A 208 -0.57 -16.12 5.64
C TRP A 208 -0.05 -14.69 5.55
N LEU A 209 1.00 -14.45 4.75
CA LEU A 209 1.56 -13.12 4.49
C LEU A 209 0.49 -12.14 3.99
N LYS A 210 -0.31 -12.57 3.01
CA LYS A 210 -1.44 -11.77 2.51
C LYS A 210 -2.45 -11.42 3.59
N THR A 211 -2.73 -12.35 4.50
CA THR A 211 -3.66 -12.11 5.60
C THR A 211 -3.09 -11.07 6.56
N GLY A 212 -1.81 -11.15 6.89
CA GLY A 212 -1.08 -10.14 7.68
C GLY A 212 -1.08 -8.77 7.00
N ALA A 213 -0.62 -8.68 5.75
CA ALA A 213 -0.55 -7.45 4.97
C ALA A 213 -1.93 -6.78 4.85
N ARG A 214 -2.99 -7.54 4.55
CA ARG A 214 -4.36 -7.01 4.44
C ARG A 214 -4.91 -6.49 5.75
N ARG A 215 -4.45 -7.02 6.88
CA ARG A 215 -4.84 -6.55 8.21
C ARG A 215 -4.05 -5.30 8.59
N LEU A 216 -2.77 -5.21 8.22
CA LEU A 216 -1.93 -4.02 8.37
C LEU A 216 -2.46 -2.85 7.57
N ALA A 217 -2.85 -3.06 6.30
CA ALA A 217 -3.38 -2.05 5.39
C ALA A 217 -4.59 -1.24 5.92
N LYS A 218 -5.21 -1.67 7.01
CA LYS A 218 -6.29 -0.93 7.71
C LYS A 218 -5.78 0.17 8.65
N TRP A 219 -4.49 0.17 8.94
CA TRP A 219 -3.85 1.02 9.96
C TRP A 219 -2.75 1.91 9.38
N VAL A 220 -2.46 1.77 8.08
CA VAL A 220 -1.40 2.52 7.40
C VAL A 220 -1.94 3.12 6.10
N PRO A 221 -1.38 4.23 5.62
CA PRO A 221 -1.73 4.78 4.32
C PRO A 221 -1.44 3.79 3.18
N THR A 222 -2.38 3.66 2.24
CA THR A 222 -2.23 2.80 1.05
C THR A 222 -2.51 3.54 -0.26
N SER A 223 -2.85 4.84 -0.19
CA SER A 223 -3.11 5.68 -1.35
C SER A 223 -2.21 6.92 -1.30
N ALA A 224 -1.63 7.26 -2.45
CA ALA A 224 -0.83 8.47 -2.61
C ALA A 224 -1.67 9.77 -2.47
N GLU A 225 -3.00 9.69 -2.61
CA GLU A 225 -3.88 10.84 -2.33
C GLU A 225 -3.74 11.32 -0.89
N TYR A 226 -3.53 10.42 0.07
CA TYR A 226 -3.32 10.77 1.47
C TYR A 226 -2.11 11.70 1.66
N MET A 227 -0.99 11.45 0.97
CA MET A 227 0.17 12.34 1.03
C MET A 227 -0.05 13.64 0.27
N ARG A 228 -0.73 13.62 -0.89
CA ARG A 228 -1.05 14.86 -1.62
C ARG A 228 -1.96 15.77 -0.79
N GLU A 229 -2.92 15.22 -0.08
CA GLU A 229 -3.79 15.94 0.84
C GLU A 229 -3.02 16.50 2.04
N ARG A 230 -2.16 15.70 2.67
CA ARG A 230 -1.28 16.18 3.76
C ARG A 230 -0.30 17.26 3.31
N LEU A 231 0.29 17.13 2.13
CA LEU A 231 1.22 18.13 1.58
C LEU A 231 0.49 19.42 1.20
N ARG A 232 -0.73 19.34 0.67
CA ARG A 232 -1.59 20.51 0.45
C ARG A 232 -1.92 21.19 1.77
N ALA A 233 -2.43 20.44 2.75
CA ALA A 233 -2.73 20.99 4.08
C ALA A 233 -1.49 21.62 4.76
N ALA A 234 -0.31 21.02 4.62
CA ALA A 234 0.93 21.59 5.16
C ALA A 234 1.36 22.87 4.40
N ALA A 235 1.18 22.91 3.09
CA ALA A 235 1.46 24.10 2.27
C ALA A 235 0.49 25.25 2.59
N ASP A 236 -0.80 24.93 2.79
CA ASP A 236 -1.82 25.90 3.17
C ASP A 236 -1.48 26.52 4.54
N VAL A 237 -1.15 25.71 5.55
CA VAL A 237 -0.69 26.20 6.88
C VAL A 237 0.59 27.04 6.77
N ALA A 238 1.56 26.62 5.97
CA ALA A 238 2.77 27.41 5.76
C ALA A 238 2.48 28.75 5.08
N SER A 239 1.52 28.80 4.16
CA SER A 239 1.11 30.04 3.48
C SER A 239 0.34 30.99 4.42
N GLU A 240 -0.47 30.47 5.34
CA GLU A 240 -1.12 31.24 6.39
C GLU A 240 -0.11 31.81 7.39
N GLN A 241 0.89 31.02 7.80
CA GLN A 241 1.95 31.49 8.71
C GLN A 241 2.85 32.56 8.07
N ALA A 242 3.11 32.46 6.76
CA ALA A 242 3.84 33.48 6.01
C ALA A 242 3.02 34.76 5.75
N ALA A 243 1.69 34.68 5.86
CA ALA A 243 0.78 35.82 5.69
C ALA A 243 0.43 36.52 7.02
N ALA A 244 0.93 36.04 8.17
CA ALA A 244 0.78 36.74 9.44
C ALA A 244 1.66 38.01 9.42
N PRO A 245 1.11 39.22 9.67
CA PRO A 245 1.85 40.46 9.50
C PRO A 245 2.95 40.60 10.57
N GLU A 246 4.21 40.68 10.13
CA GLU A 246 5.31 41.27 10.89
C GLU A 246 5.09 42.80 10.99
N ASN A 247 4.16 43.24 11.84
CA ASN A 247 4.20 44.58 12.44
C ASN A 247 3.13 44.74 13.52
N GLU A 248 3.40 44.20 14.71
CA GLU A 248 2.97 44.85 15.94
C GLU A 248 4.21 45.48 16.58
N THR A 249 4.61 46.63 16.05
CA THR A 249 5.51 47.54 16.77
C THR A 249 4.81 47.96 18.06
N MET A 250 5.25 47.42 19.20
CA MET A 250 4.85 47.94 20.49
C MET A 250 5.17 49.44 20.56
N PRO A 251 4.24 50.31 20.96
CA PRO A 251 4.55 51.73 21.10
C PRO A 251 5.56 51.90 22.25
N GLN A 252 6.76 52.36 21.91
CA GLN A 252 7.79 52.76 22.87
C GLN A 252 7.32 54.05 23.59
N PRO A 253 7.40 54.13 24.93
CA PRO A 253 7.13 55.37 25.63
C PRO A 253 8.28 56.36 25.36
N ASN A 254 7.94 57.56 24.87
CA ASN A 254 8.88 58.67 24.77
C ASN A 254 9.33 59.07 26.19
N VAL A 255 10.59 58.80 26.51
CA VAL A 255 11.27 59.41 27.66
C VAL A 255 11.91 60.71 27.20
N ASP A 256 11.30 61.82 27.62
CA ASP A 256 11.85 63.16 27.50
C ASP A 256 12.92 63.34 28.59
N LEU A 257 14.19 63.33 28.19
CA LEU A 257 15.32 63.60 29.06
C LEU A 257 15.59 65.10 29.04
N GLY A 258 14.86 65.83 29.89
CA GLY A 258 15.23 67.19 30.27
C GLY A 258 16.36 67.16 31.29
N ASP A 259 17.42 67.92 31.02
CA ASP A 259 18.55 68.18 31.91
C ASP A 259 18.09 68.81 33.23
N GLU A 260 18.19 68.11 34.36
CA GLU A 260 18.36 68.74 35.68
C GLU A 260 19.40 67.98 36.52
N ASP A 261 20.35 68.76 36.98
CA ASP A 261 21.54 68.48 37.76
C ASP A 261 21.14 68.24 39.23
N GLU A 262 21.35 67.04 39.78
CA GLU A 262 21.38 66.86 41.24
C GLU A 262 22.21 65.62 41.61
N THR A 263 23.46 65.86 42.01
CA THR A 263 24.30 64.90 42.72
C THR A 263 23.71 64.61 44.10
N VAL A 264 23.53 63.33 44.46
CA VAL A 264 23.37 62.92 45.85
C VAL A 264 24.34 61.77 46.17
N GLU A 265 25.19 62.04 47.16
CA GLU A 265 26.19 61.16 47.77
C GLU A 265 25.58 60.07 48.66
N GLY A 266 26.36 59.00 48.90
CA GLY A 266 26.21 58.04 50.01
C GLY A 266 25.63 56.69 49.56
N GLU A 267 26.06 55.53 50.05
CA GLU A 267 26.93 55.15 51.15
C GLU A 267 27.20 53.63 50.94
N ILE A 268 28.46 53.18 51.01
CA ILE A 268 28.78 51.75 51.01
C ILE A 268 28.73 51.28 52.45
N VAL A 269 27.77 50.42 52.77
CA VAL A 269 27.76 49.66 54.02
C VAL A 269 28.19 48.23 53.72
N ASP A 270 29.43 47.91 54.08
CA ASP A 270 29.91 46.53 54.21
C ASP A 270 29.47 45.99 55.58
N GLU A 271 28.73 44.89 55.61
CA GLU A 271 28.67 44.05 56.80
C GLU A 271 28.65 42.57 56.42
N ALA A 272 29.72 41.87 56.82
CA ALA A 272 29.98 40.46 56.56
C ALA A 272 29.64 39.62 57.78
N TRP A 273 28.82 38.58 57.63
CA TRP A 273 28.70 37.44 58.57
C TRP A 273 28.23 36.24 57.75
N GLY A 274 28.81 35.05 57.74
CA GLY A 274 29.79 34.42 58.62
C GLY A 274 29.41 32.93 58.65
N GLY A 275 30.27 32.05 58.11
CA GLY A 275 30.13 30.61 58.28
C GLY A 275 30.75 30.18 59.61
N ALA A 276 30.14 29.18 60.26
CA ALA A 276 30.80 28.36 61.26
C ALA A 276 30.20 26.94 61.25
N GLU A 277 31.11 25.99 61.03
CA GLU A 277 31.21 24.58 61.46
C GLU A 277 29.98 23.65 61.40
#